data_AF-A0A0C1MYK3-F1
#
_entry.id   AF-A0A0C1MYK3-F1
#
_cell.length_a   1.000
_cell.length_b   1.000
_cell.length_c   1.000
_cell.angle_alpha   90.00
_cell.angle_beta   90.00
_cell.angle_gamma   90.00
#
_symmetry.space_group_name_H-M   'P 1'
#
loop_
_entity.id
_entity.type
_entity.pdbx_description
1 polymer ?
#
loop_
_entity_poly.entity_id
_entity_poly.type
_entity_poly.pdbx_seq_one_letter_code
_entity_poly.pdbx_strand_id
1 'polypeptide(L)'
;MCFVGFNQQPLSKEKLLELLDKHSTLPSYYFLRWKHRVGGFWERRNEKFGNIEDDIRERLKNNLPKNSLQNNPTPEPTETFPSPEGQLFNSILEIRWKRQKGEYQVLVLSSKDTEADFTPIQRNWEILEQNALTHSPTETRFPKGLNTEQLNIAQRYFRDSHTATVHFVALTVKN
;
A
#
# COMPACT_ATOMS: atom_id res chain seq x y z
N MET A 1 8.62 -9.90 -18.09
CA MET A 1 9.14 -8.53 -18.16
C MET A 1 8.44 -7.73 -17.05
N CYS A 2 9.06 -6.69 -16.52
CA CYS A 2 8.57 -5.98 -15.32
C CYS A 2 9.02 -4.51 -15.32
N PHE A 3 8.37 -3.70 -14.50
CA PHE A 3 8.55 -2.25 -14.50
C PHE A 3 8.73 -1.71 -13.08
N VAL A 4 9.72 -0.86 -12.91
CA VAL A 4 9.92 -0.04 -11.72
C VAL A 4 10.00 1.41 -12.17
N GLY A 5 9.16 2.26 -11.58
CA GLY A 5 9.12 3.66 -11.97
C GLY A 5 8.65 4.60 -10.87
N PHE A 6 8.81 5.90 -11.11
CA PHE A 6 8.43 6.95 -10.19
C PHE A 6 7.75 8.11 -10.93
N ASN A 7 6.97 8.91 -10.20
CA ASN A 7 6.41 10.14 -10.76
C ASN A 7 7.50 11.21 -10.87
N GLN A 8 7.67 11.84 -12.04
CA GLN A 8 8.68 12.90 -12.21
C GLN A 8 8.43 14.11 -11.30
N GLN A 9 7.16 14.50 -11.18
CA GLN A 9 6.73 15.62 -10.35
C GLN A 9 5.86 15.10 -9.20
N PRO A 10 6.07 15.57 -7.95
CA PRO A 10 5.21 15.23 -6.83
C PRO A 10 3.73 15.46 -7.14
N LEU A 11 2.86 14.55 -6.67
CA LEU A 11 1.43 14.63 -6.91
C LEU A 11 0.74 15.46 -5.82
N SER A 12 -0.30 16.20 -6.21
CA SER A 12 -1.28 16.72 -5.26
C SER A 12 -2.04 15.57 -4.60
N LYS A 13 -2.80 15.89 -3.54
CA LYS A 13 -3.69 14.91 -2.90
C LYS A 13 -4.66 14.30 -3.92
N GLU A 14 -5.31 15.14 -4.70
CA GLU A 14 -6.36 14.76 -5.66
C GLU A 14 -5.79 13.82 -6.73
N LYS A 15 -4.60 14.14 -7.24
CA LYS A 15 -3.90 13.30 -8.23
C LYS A 15 -3.46 11.95 -7.66
N LEU A 16 -3.04 11.92 -6.40
CA LEU A 16 -2.76 10.65 -5.73
C LEU A 16 -4.04 9.80 -5.59
N LEU A 17 -5.18 10.41 -5.26
CA LEU A 17 -6.45 9.67 -5.15
C LEU A 17 -6.90 9.09 -6.49
N GLU A 18 -6.86 9.88 -7.58
CA GLU A 18 -7.15 9.42 -8.94
C GLU A 18 -6.25 8.22 -9.33
N LEU A 19 -4.96 8.31 -9.02
CA LEU A 19 -4.00 7.24 -9.27
C LEU A 19 -4.35 5.98 -8.47
N LEU A 20 -4.64 6.12 -7.18
CA LEU A 20 -4.98 4.97 -6.34
C LEU A 20 -6.28 4.30 -6.79
N ASP A 21 -7.31 5.06 -7.15
CA ASP A 21 -8.56 4.52 -7.68
C ASP A 21 -8.35 3.77 -9.00
N LYS A 22 -7.59 4.36 -9.94
CA LYS A 22 -7.27 3.75 -11.23
C LYS A 22 -6.61 2.36 -11.09
N HIS A 23 -5.77 2.18 -10.07
CA HIS A 23 -4.98 0.97 -9.90
C HIS A 23 -5.54 -0.02 -8.84
N SER A 24 -6.69 0.29 -8.24
CA SER A 24 -7.33 -0.53 -7.20
C SER A 24 -8.22 -1.62 -7.79
N THR A 25 -7.61 -2.70 -8.31
CA THR A 25 -8.33 -3.87 -8.83
C THR A 25 -8.71 -4.86 -7.73
N LEU A 26 -9.68 -5.75 -7.93
CA LEU A 26 -9.98 -6.80 -6.94
C LEU A 26 -9.11 -8.06 -7.16
N PRO A 27 -8.52 -8.64 -6.09
CA PRO A 27 -8.36 -8.05 -4.76
C PRO A 27 -7.22 -7.01 -4.75
N SER A 28 -7.42 -5.91 -4.01
CA SER A 28 -6.37 -4.94 -3.67
C SER A 28 -6.33 -4.77 -2.17
N TYR A 29 -5.14 -4.56 -1.64
CA TYR A 29 -4.90 -4.28 -0.23
C TYR A 29 -4.19 -2.95 -0.08
N TYR A 30 -4.40 -2.32 1.07
CA TYR A 30 -3.75 -1.07 1.41
C TYR A 30 -3.27 -1.05 2.85
N PHE A 31 -2.25 -0.22 3.03
CA PHE A 31 -1.58 0.02 4.29
C PHE A 31 -1.27 1.51 4.41
N LEU A 32 -1.63 2.10 5.53
CA LEU A 32 -1.43 3.52 5.81
C LEU A 32 -0.40 3.69 6.93
N ARG A 33 0.45 4.71 6.86
CA ARG A 33 1.45 4.97 7.89
C ARG A 33 1.53 6.46 8.24
N TRP A 34 1.41 6.73 9.53
CA TRP A 34 1.69 8.01 10.17
C TRP A 34 2.94 7.87 11.05
N LYS A 35 3.47 9.00 11.55
CA LYS A 35 4.67 9.00 12.41
C LYS A 35 4.50 8.16 13.69
N HIS A 36 3.29 8.13 14.24
CA HIS A 36 3.00 7.54 15.54
C HIS A 36 2.18 6.25 15.44
N ARG A 37 1.76 5.86 14.23
CA ARG A 37 1.04 4.60 14.02
C ARG A 37 1.14 4.08 12.61
N VAL A 38 0.95 2.79 12.53
CA VAL A 38 0.62 2.06 11.32
C VAL A 38 -0.89 1.82 11.33
N GLY A 39 -1.54 2.10 10.20
CA GLY A 39 -2.94 1.76 9.97
C GLY A 39 -3.16 0.26 9.91
N GLY A 40 -4.40 -0.15 9.62
CA GLY A 40 -4.69 -1.56 9.41
C GLY A 40 -4.16 -2.07 8.07
N PHE A 41 -4.00 -3.38 7.98
CA PHE A 41 -3.90 -4.10 6.72
C PHE A 41 -5.33 -4.37 6.23
N TRP A 42 -5.73 -3.72 5.14
CA TRP A 42 -7.12 -3.66 4.75
C TRP A 42 -7.33 -4.06 3.29
N GLU A 43 -8.25 -4.99 3.07
CA GLU A 43 -8.74 -5.30 1.73
C GLU A 43 -9.69 -4.22 1.22
N ARG A 44 -9.59 -3.90 -0.06
CA ARG A 44 -10.45 -2.94 -0.74
C ARG A 44 -11.88 -3.47 -0.85
N ARG A 45 -12.82 -2.71 -0.29
CA ARG A 45 -14.27 -3.04 -0.31
C ARG A 45 -14.98 -2.35 -1.47
N ASN A 46 -14.62 -2.72 -2.71
CA ASN A 46 -15.19 -2.11 -3.92
C ASN A 46 -16.71 -2.31 -4.03
N GLU A 47 -17.26 -3.41 -3.50
CA GLU A 47 -18.71 -3.67 -3.49
C GLU A 47 -19.51 -2.67 -2.64
N LYS A 48 -18.88 -2.09 -1.61
CA LYS A 48 -19.53 -1.16 -0.67
C LYS A 48 -19.26 0.32 -1.02
N PHE A 49 -18.12 0.60 -1.65
CA PHE A 49 -17.65 1.98 -1.89
C PHE A 49 -17.18 2.17 -3.32
N GLY A 50 -17.76 3.15 -4.03
CA GLY A 50 -17.40 3.47 -5.41
C GLY A 50 -16.00 4.05 -5.60
N ASN A 51 -15.38 4.59 -4.55
CA ASN A 51 -14.00 5.10 -4.56
C ASN A 51 -13.23 4.70 -3.30
N ILE A 52 -11.90 4.74 -3.39
CA ILE A 52 -10.99 4.33 -2.33
C ILE A 52 -11.02 5.28 -1.13
N GLU A 53 -11.22 6.58 -1.37
CA GLU A 53 -11.23 7.59 -0.30
C GLU A 53 -12.35 7.32 0.71
N ASP A 54 -13.57 7.02 0.24
CA ASP A 54 -14.72 6.78 1.11
C ASP A 54 -14.58 5.49 1.95
N ASP A 55 -14.07 4.42 1.35
CA ASP A 55 -13.77 3.17 2.09
C ASP A 55 -12.77 3.42 3.20
N ILE A 56 -11.67 4.11 2.87
CA ILE A 56 -10.62 4.39 3.85
C ILE A 56 -11.13 5.35 4.93
N ARG A 57 -11.89 6.39 4.57
CA ARG A 57 -12.49 7.30 5.55
C ARG A 57 -13.41 6.55 6.52
N GLU A 58 -14.23 5.62 6.05
CA GLU A 58 -15.04 4.78 6.93
C GLU A 58 -14.17 3.92 7.85
N ARG A 59 -13.12 3.28 7.31
CA ARG A 59 -12.22 2.46 8.14
C ARG A 59 -11.51 3.28 9.19
N LEU A 60 -11.04 4.47 8.86
CA LEU A 60 -10.40 5.35 9.82
C LEU A 60 -11.37 5.73 10.94
N LYS A 61 -12.60 6.14 10.62
CA LYS A 61 -13.63 6.43 11.65
C LYS A 61 -13.85 5.25 12.60
N ASN A 62 -13.84 4.03 12.10
CA ASN A 62 -14.09 2.82 12.89
C ASN A 62 -12.87 2.33 13.68
N ASN A 63 -11.64 2.66 13.25
CA ASN A 63 -10.38 2.16 13.83
C ASN A 63 -9.55 3.23 14.56
N LEU A 64 -9.96 4.49 14.51
CA LEU A 64 -9.35 5.56 15.31
C LEU A 64 -9.58 5.25 16.81
N PRO A 65 -8.55 5.37 17.66
CA PRO A 65 -8.71 5.15 19.10
C PRO A 65 -9.76 6.13 19.64
N LYS A 66 -10.79 5.60 20.31
CA LYS A 66 -11.87 6.39 20.96
C LYS A 66 -11.40 7.15 22.21
N ASN A 67 -10.15 7.63 22.24
CA ASN A 67 -9.67 8.46 23.35
C ASN A 67 -10.02 9.93 23.09
N SER A 68 -11.28 10.28 23.35
CA SER A 68 -11.74 11.65 23.64
C SER A 68 -13.24 11.70 24.00
N LEU A 69 -13.75 10.68 24.69
CA LEU A 69 -15.00 10.81 25.45
C LEU A 69 -14.67 10.93 26.93
N GLN A 70 -14.15 12.10 27.31
CA GLN A 70 -14.49 12.80 28.56
C GLN A 70 -13.97 14.24 28.50
N ASN A 71 -14.91 15.15 28.24
CA ASN A 71 -14.93 16.55 28.68
C ASN A 71 -13.93 17.56 28.08
N ASN A 72 -13.72 17.59 26.77
CA ASN A 72 -13.22 18.80 26.07
C ASN A 72 -13.63 18.75 24.57
N PRO A 73 -13.82 19.89 23.88
CA PRO A 73 -14.11 19.90 22.44
C PRO A 73 -12.95 19.23 21.71
N THR A 74 -13.20 18.02 21.23
CA THR A 74 -12.23 17.14 20.60
C THR A 74 -11.60 17.85 19.39
N PRO A 75 -10.27 17.97 19.27
CA PRO A 75 -9.68 18.35 18.00
C PRO A 75 -10.06 17.27 16.98
N GLU A 76 -10.59 17.70 15.83
CA GLU A 76 -10.90 16.88 14.64
C GLU A 76 -9.92 15.71 14.48
N PRO A 77 -10.37 14.52 14.02
CA PRO A 77 -9.48 13.39 13.80
C PRO A 77 -8.28 13.83 12.95
N THR A 78 -7.11 13.89 13.58
CA THR A 78 -5.88 14.44 12.98
C THR A 78 -5.37 13.62 11.79
N GLU A 79 -5.92 12.41 11.62
CA GLU A 79 -5.50 11.45 10.62
C GLU A 79 -6.48 11.43 9.46
N THR A 80 -6.09 12.17 8.44
CA THR A 80 -6.78 12.22 7.15
C THR A 80 -6.16 11.23 6.16
N PHE A 81 -6.92 10.88 5.14
CA PHE A 81 -6.44 10.14 3.98
C PHE A 81 -6.17 11.10 2.81
N PRO A 82 -5.08 10.91 2.03
CA PRO A 82 -3.97 9.97 2.23
C PRO A 82 -3.13 10.23 3.47
N SER A 83 -2.60 9.15 4.06
CA SER A 83 -1.60 9.23 5.13
C SER A 83 -0.26 9.76 4.59
N PRO A 84 0.64 10.29 5.46
CA PRO A 84 1.96 10.76 5.03
C PRO A 84 2.75 9.72 4.24
N GLU A 85 2.65 8.45 4.61
CA GLU A 85 3.25 7.34 3.87
C GLU A 85 2.22 6.21 3.74
N GLY A 86 2.30 5.41 2.69
CA GLY A 86 1.41 4.27 2.54
C GLY A 86 1.66 3.48 1.26
N GLN A 87 0.92 2.39 1.16
CA GLN A 87 1.04 1.42 0.08
C GLN A 87 -0.33 0.92 -0.36
N LEU A 88 -0.49 0.68 -1.66
CA LEU A 88 -1.57 -0.08 -2.27
C LEU A 88 -0.93 -1.18 -3.11
N PHE A 89 -1.44 -2.40 -3.03
CA PHE A 89 -0.94 -3.49 -3.86
C PHE A 89 -2.01 -4.51 -4.23
N ASN A 90 -1.77 -5.21 -5.32
CA ASN A 90 -2.60 -6.29 -5.84
C ASN A 90 -1.69 -7.36 -6.49
N SER A 91 -2.28 -8.26 -7.28
CA SER A 91 -1.51 -9.30 -7.98
C SER A 91 -0.63 -8.76 -9.12
N ILE A 92 -0.84 -7.53 -9.58
CA ILE A 92 -0.12 -6.92 -10.70
C ILE A 92 0.97 -5.97 -10.20
N LEU A 93 0.67 -5.10 -9.24
CA LEU A 93 1.57 -4.02 -8.85
C LEU A 93 1.50 -3.68 -7.36
N GLU A 94 2.51 -2.93 -6.92
CA GLU A 94 2.48 -2.16 -5.68
C GLU A 94 2.78 -0.69 -5.99
N ILE A 95 1.97 0.22 -5.43
CA ILE A 95 2.19 1.65 -5.39
C ILE A 95 2.58 2.04 -3.95
N ARG A 96 3.65 2.82 -3.81
CA ARG A 96 4.06 3.44 -2.54
C ARG A 96 4.01 4.94 -2.67
N TRP A 97 3.53 5.64 -1.65
CA TRP A 97 3.62 7.10 -1.61
C TRP A 97 4.30 7.59 -0.34
N LYS A 98 4.92 8.77 -0.46
CA LYS A 98 5.52 9.51 0.65
C LYS A 98 5.30 11.01 0.46
N ARG A 99 4.75 11.65 1.49
CA ARG A 99 4.47 13.08 1.51
C ARG A 99 5.74 13.89 1.75
N GLN A 100 6.02 14.84 0.86
CA GLN A 100 7.10 15.81 0.97
C GLN A 100 6.58 17.21 0.64
N LYS A 101 6.81 18.18 1.52
CA LYS A 101 6.39 19.59 1.33
C LYS A 101 4.91 19.79 0.95
N GLY A 102 4.03 18.88 1.37
CA GLY A 102 2.58 18.94 1.09
C GLY A 102 2.12 18.08 -0.09
N GLU A 103 3.04 17.63 -0.93
CA GLU A 103 2.77 16.80 -2.11
C GLU A 103 3.30 15.37 -1.92
N TYR A 104 3.07 14.48 -2.88
CA TYR A 104 3.40 13.06 -2.77
C TYR A 104 4.38 12.60 -3.85
N GLN A 105 5.50 12.03 -3.41
CA GLN A 105 6.34 11.19 -4.26
C GLN A 105 5.78 9.78 -4.27
N VAL A 106 5.76 9.15 -5.44
CA VAL A 106 5.13 7.88 -5.73
C VAL A 106 6.11 6.97 -6.46
N LEU A 107 6.23 5.73 -5.97
CA LEU A 107 6.96 4.64 -6.61
C LEU A 107 5.96 3.57 -7.03
N VAL A 108 6.11 3.04 -8.24
CA VAL A 108 5.35 1.87 -8.72
C VAL A 108 6.29 0.71 -9.00
N LEU A 109 5.86 -0.48 -8.59
CA LEU A 109 6.52 -1.76 -8.76
C LEU A 109 5.54 -2.71 -9.45
N SER A 110 5.65 -2.88 -10.77
CA SER A 110 4.66 -3.59 -11.59
C SER A 110 5.26 -4.85 -12.24
N SER A 111 4.48 -5.93 -12.28
CA SER A 111 4.81 -7.13 -13.07
C SER A 111 4.52 -6.94 -14.57
N LYS A 112 4.01 -5.78 -14.98
CA LYS A 112 3.86 -5.37 -16.39
C LYS A 112 5.12 -4.64 -16.87
N ASP A 113 5.21 -4.47 -18.18
CA ASP A 113 6.41 -3.94 -18.84
C ASP A 113 6.47 -2.42 -18.87
N THR A 114 5.32 -1.76 -18.67
CA THR A 114 5.21 -0.31 -18.68
C THR A 114 4.05 0.17 -17.82
N GLU A 115 4.18 1.37 -17.28
CA GLU A 115 3.12 2.13 -16.62
C GLU A 115 3.19 3.57 -17.14
N ALA A 116 2.21 3.97 -17.96
CA ALA A 116 2.27 5.18 -18.80
C ALA A 116 2.51 6.49 -18.03
N ASP A 117 2.09 6.56 -16.77
CA ASP A 117 2.17 7.76 -15.93
C ASP A 117 3.49 7.87 -15.14
N PHE A 118 4.42 6.91 -15.34
CA PHE A 118 5.64 6.77 -14.55
C PHE A 118 6.89 6.83 -15.41
N THR A 119 7.94 7.43 -14.84
CA THR A 119 9.28 7.39 -15.43
C THR A 119 10.00 6.12 -14.98
N PRO A 120 10.51 5.31 -15.92
CA PRO A 120 11.22 4.09 -15.58
C PRO A 120 12.52 4.38 -14.85
N ILE A 121 12.83 3.59 -13.83
CA ILE A 121 14.17 3.48 -13.28
C ILE A 121 14.95 2.55 -14.20
N GLN A 122 15.90 3.11 -14.95
CA GLN A 122 16.67 2.40 -15.97
C GLN A 122 17.53 1.29 -15.34
N ARG A 123 17.15 0.04 -15.57
CA ARG A 123 17.87 -1.18 -15.17
C ARG A 123 17.27 -2.38 -15.90
N ASN A 124 18.05 -3.47 -15.99
CA ASN A 124 17.55 -4.76 -16.42
C ASN A 124 16.82 -5.45 -15.25
N TRP A 125 15.53 -5.17 -15.13
CA TRP A 125 14.71 -5.75 -14.07
C TRP A 125 14.30 -7.18 -14.38
N GLU A 126 14.35 -8.04 -13.36
CA GLU A 126 13.65 -9.31 -13.33
C GLU A 126 12.86 -9.42 -12.01
N ILE A 127 11.77 -10.19 -12.02
CA ILE A 127 10.97 -10.47 -10.84
C ILE A 127 11.14 -11.90 -10.38
N LEU A 128 11.21 -12.08 -9.05
CA LEU A 128 11.07 -13.38 -8.40
C LEU A 128 9.94 -13.27 -7.39
N GLU A 129 8.96 -14.16 -7.45
CA GLU A 129 7.87 -14.21 -6.48
C GLU A 129 8.10 -15.33 -5.47
N GLN A 130 7.91 -15.04 -4.19
CA GLN A 130 7.95 -16.03 -3.12
C GLN A 130 6.74 -15.89 -2.20
N ASN A 131 6.20 -17.03 -1.82
CA ASN A 131 5.10 -17.10 -0.86
C ASN A 131 5.51 -16.48 0.48
N ALA A 132 4.63 -15.68 1.08
CA ALA A 132 4.83 -15.26 2.45
C ALA A 132 4.70 -16.50 3.35
N LEU A 133 5.69 -16.71 4.24
CA LEU A 133 5.57 -17.70 5.30
C LEU A 133 4.59 -17.16 6.33
N THR A 134 3.38 -17.70 6.32
CA THR A 134 2.41 -17.45 7.39
C THR A 134 2.66 -18.44 8.51
N HIS A 135 2.82 -17.92 9.73
CA HIS A 135 2.90 -18.74 10.93
C HIS A 135 1.49 -19.00 11.45
N SER A 136 1.29 -20.16 12.09
CA SER A 136 0.03 -20.46 12.76
C SER A 136 -0.28 -19.37 13.80
N PRO A 137 -1.55 -18.96 13.98
CA PRO A 137 -1.94 -18.06 15.07
C PRO A 137 -1.55 -18.58 16.46
N THR A 138 -1.33 -19.89 16.61
CA THR A 138 -0.87 -20.54 17.84
C THR A 138 0.64 -20.43 18.07
N GLU A 139 1.42 -19.97 17.10
CA GLU A 139 2.85 -19.69 17.29
C GLU A 139 3.04 -18.30 17.92
N THR A 140 3.68 -18.27 19.09
CA THR A 140 3.98 -17.04 19.86
C THR A 140 5.10 -16.19 19.25
N ARG A 141 5.10 -15.97 17.93
CA ARG A 141 6.12 -15.16 17.23
C ARG A 141 5.69 -13.70 17.02
N PHE A 142 4.38 -13.40 17.03
CA PHE A 142 3.86 -12.05 16.83
C PHE A 142 3.09 -11.53 18.05
N PRO A 143 3.33 -10.28 18.52
CA PRO A 143 2.63 -9.69 19.67
C PRO A 143 1.11 -9.55 19.49
N LYS A 144 0.65 -9.51 18.24
CA LYS A 144 -0.75 -9.59 17.85
C LYS A 144 -0.83 -10.67 16.79
N GLY A 145 -1.57 -11.76 17.07
CA GLY A 145 -1.79 -12.81 16.08
C GLY A 145 -2.33 -12.21 14.79
N LEU A 146 -1.69 -12.53 13.67
CA LEU A 146 -2.25 -12.25 12.35
C LEU A 146 -3.26 -13.37 12.06
N ASN A 147 -4.51 -13.02 11.72
CA ASN A 147 -5.44 -14.04 11.22
C ASN A 147 -5.00 -14.43 9.80
N THR A 148 -4.27 -15.54 9.70
CA THR A 148 -3.58 -15.98 8.48
C THR A 148 -4.43 -16.84 7.56
N GLU A 149 -5.60 -17.30 8.00
CA GLU A 149 -6.44 -18.23 7.24
C GLU A 149 -7.07 -17.62 5.97
N GLN A 150 -6.99 -16.30 5.79
CA GLN A 150 -7.60 -15.58 4.65
C GLN A 150 -6.61 -14.72 3.83
N LEU A 151 -5.32 -14.68 4.20
CA LEU A 151 -4.36 -13.78 3.56
C LEU A 151 -3.56 -14.49 2.46
N ASN A 152 -4.05 -14.41 1.22
CA ASN A 152 -3.35 -14.93 0.05
C ASN A 152 -2.25 -13.98 -0.44
N ILE A 153 -1.25 -13.70 0.39
CA ILE A 153 -0.19 -12.74 0.10
C ILE A 153 1.18 -13.40 -0.14
N ALA A 154 2.00 -12.72 -0.93
CA ALA A 154 3.36 -13.11 -1.30
C ALA A 154 4.27 -11.87 -1.37
N GLN A 155 5.57 -12.11 -1.58
CA GLN A 155 6.56 -11.09 -1.84
C GLN A 155 7.04 -11.20 -3.29
N ARG A 156 7.19 -10.06 -3.96
CA ARG A 156 7.78 -9.94 -5.30
C ARG A 156 9.07 -9.15 -5.21
N TYR A 157 10.18 -9.81 -5.48
CA TYR A 157 11.52 -9.22 -5.51
C TYR A 157 11.77 -8.63 -6.88
N PHE A 158 12.11 -7.35 -6.96
CA PHE A 158 12.61 -6.69 -8.15
C PHE A 158 14.13 -6.61 -8.04
N ARG A 159 14.80 -7.42 -8.86
CA ARG A 159 16.25 -7.55 -8.83
C ARG A 159 16.87 -7.23 -10.18
N ASP A 160 18.13 -6.86 -10.13
CA ASP A 160 18.94 -6.67 -11.31
C ASP A 160 19.28 -8.03 -11.93
N SER A 161 18.96 -8.23 -13.20
CA SER A 161 19.10 -9.53 -13.87
C SER A 161 20.54 -9.97 -14.09
N HIS A 162 21.51 -9.05 -13.99
CA HIS A 162 22.92 -9.36 -14.19
C HIS A 162 23.61 -9.69 -12.86
N THR A 163 23.29 -8.95 -11.81
CA THR A 163 23.95 -9.06 -10.49
C THR A 163 23.16 -9.87 -9.48
N ALA A 164 21.91 -10.23 -9.77
CA ALA A 164 20.93 -10.81 -8.84
C ALA A 164 20.65 -9.94 -7.59
N THR A 165 21.08 -8.67 -7.60
CA THR A 165 20.89 -7.74 -6.48
C THR A 165 19.43 -7.35 -6.37
N VAL A 166 18.80 -7.61 -5.22
CA VAL A 166 17.45 -7.15 -4.91
C VAL A 166 17.49 -5.66 -4.59
N HIS A 167 16.75 -4.85 -5.35
CA HIS A 167 16.61 -3.41 -5.07
C HIS A 167 15.27 -3.08 -4.39
N PHE A 168 14.21 -3.80 -4.74
CA PHE A 168 12.90 -3.61 -4.13
C PHE A 168 12.26 -4.95 -3.80
N VAL A 169 11.51 -4.97 -2.71
CA VAL A 169 10.64 -6.09 -2.32
C VAL A 169 9.23 -5.52 -2.20
N ALA A 170 8.32 -5.95 -3.06
CA ALA A 170 6.91 -5.58 -3.02
C ALA A 170 6.09 -6.68 -2.34
N LEU A 171 4.97 -6.32 -1.75
CA LEU A 171 3.87 -7.22 -1.43
C LEU A 171 3.04 -7.47 -2.69
N THR A 172 2.50 -8.68 -2.81
CA THR A 172 1.57 -9.02 -3.87
C THR A 172 0.52 -10.02 -3.37
N VAL A 173 -0.60 -10.08 -4.08
CA VAL A 173 -1.64 -11.08 -3.85
C VAL A 173 -1.35 -12.27 -4.75
N LYS A 174 -1.38 -13.50 -4.21
CA LYS A 174 -1.29 -14.68 -5.06
C LYS A 174 -2.60 -14.82 -5.85
N ASN A 175 -2.46 -15.18 -7.11
CA ASN A 175 -3.58 -15.63 -7.93
C ASN A 175 -3.92 -17.09 -7.62
#